data_AF-A0A1B6BWZ6-F1
#
_entry.id   AF-A0A1B6BWZ6-F1
#
_cell.length_a   1.000
_cell.length_b   1.000
_cell.length_c   1.000
_cell.angle_alpha   90.00
_cell.angle_beta   90.00
_cell.angle_gamma   90.00
#
_symmetry.space_group_name_H-M   'P 1'
#
loop_
_entity.id
_entity.type
_entity.pdbx_description
1 polymer ?
#
loop_
_entity_poly.entity_id
_entity_poly.type
_entity_poly.pdbx_seq_one_letter_code
_entity_poly.pdbx_strand_id
1 'polypeptide(L)'
;MPFLKLKKMPRSKILDDISKKNNLHHVVFTSNQKYFYIGDWKNNLKNGKGRSESKNHIMYEGDWKDGLRHGFGILSKMEPDGTIILLYEGGWAYGKYHGFGRLNLSNGKYYEGEMKNGLIFGNGQMWFNDGQFYDGQWKNNLFCGFGIFIYKNGNRYEGEWKEGLKHGRGIFYHIHSGQLQSGIWKNDYSICSTIEDAAFRACSLQATKYPILNIELEDWVNVYTEQEQVVLKDLVKTEESDKRGKEPIYECQLPLADWFYQECCVQTKMGNKYKFHQQLLCD
;
A
#
# COMPACT_ATOMS: atom_id res chain seq x y z
N MET A 1 36.35 -30.57 54.13
CA MET A 1 35.66 -29.88 53.02
C MET A 1 36.61 -29.86 51.82
N PRO A 2 36.28 -30.45 50.67
CA PRO A 2 37.17 -30.36 49.52
C PRO A 2 37.09 -28.93 48.98
N PHE A 3 38.19 -28.18 49.09
CA PHE A 3 38.30 -26.86 48.50
C PHE A 3 38.18 -27.01 46.98
N LEU A 4 37.09 -26.47 46.41
CA LEU A 4 36.95 -26.30 44.96
C LEU A 4 38.15 -25.49 44.47
N LYS A 5 39.15 -26.17 43.89
CA LYS A 5 40.30 -25.50 43.27
C LYS A 5 39.75 -24.62 42.15
N LEU A 6 39.89 -23.31 42.28
CA LEU A 6 39.62 -22.36 41.20
C LEU A 6 40.44 -22.80 39.98
N LYS A 7 39.75 -23.25 38.93
CA LYS A 7 40.38 -23.54 37.63
C LYS A 7 40.93 -22.23 37.09
N LYS A 8 42.23 -21.99 37.26
CA LYS A 8 42.92 -20.88 36.63
C LYS A 8 42.77 -21.02 35.12
N MET A 9 42.30 -19.96 34.46
CA MET A 9 42.23 -19.94 33.02
C MET A 9 43.65 -20.03 32.45
N PRO A 10 43.86 -20.81 31.37
CA PRO A 10 45.16 -20.88 30.72
C PRO A 10 45.56 -19.50 30.18
N ARG A 11 46.85 -19.14 30.30
CA ARG A 11 47.38 -17.85 29.86
C ARG A 11 47.01 -17.52 28.41
N SER A 12 46.93 -18.53 27.55
CA SER A 12 46.51 -18.37 26.15
C SER A 12 45.09 -17.79 26.02
N LYS A 13 44.13 -18.25 26.83
CA LYS A 13 42.76 -17.70 26.83
C LYS A 13 42.71 -16.27 27.31
N ILE A 14 43.50 -15.93 28.33
CA ILE A 14 43.58 -14.56 28.85
C ILE A 14 44.15 -13.62 27.77
N LEU A 15 45.22 -14.03 27.09
CA LEU A 15 45.81 -13.26 26.00
C LEU A 15 44.85 -13.11 24.82
N ASP A 16 44.12 -14.17 24.48
CA ASP A 16 43.07 -14.11 23.45
C ASP A 16 41.97 -13.11 23.83
N ASP A 17 41.48 -13.15 25.08
CA ASP A 17 40.43 -12.25 25.56
C ASP A 17 40.88 -10.79 25.59
N ILE A 18 42.14 -10.51 25.97
CA ILE A 18 42.72 -9.16 25.94
C ILE A 18 42.94 -8.66 24.51
N SER A 19 43.23 -9.57 23.57
CA SER A 19 43.46 -9.20 22.16
C SER A 19 42.17 -8.82 21.41
N LYS A 20 40.99 -9.17 21.94
CA LYS A 20 39.70 -8.85 21.32
C LYS A 20 39.45 -7.35 21.36
N LYS A 21 39.13 -6.79 20.19
CA LYS A 21 38.64 -5.42 20.05
C LYS A 21 37.30 -5.28 20.77
N ASN A 22 37.29 -4.40 21.74
CA ASN A 22 36.16 -4.08 22.60
C ASN A 22 36.14 -2.57 22.84
N ASN A 23 34.94 -2.01 23.01
CA ASN A 23 34.68 -0.58 23.22
C ASN A 23 35.02 0.27 22.00
N LEU A 24 35.07 1.59 22.20
CA LEU A 24 35.30 2.58 21.17
C LEU A 24 36.74 2.50 20.62
N HIS A 25 36.86 2.40 19.31
CA HIS A 25 38.13 2.55 18.62
C HIS A 25 38.08 3.77 17.68
N HIS A 26 39.17 4.55 17.65
CA HIS A 26 39.27 5.76 16.81
C HIS A 26 39.06 5.46 15.32
N VAL A 27 39.93 4.68 14.69
CA VAL A 27 39.75 4.25 13.29
C VAL A 27 40.37 2.86 13.13
N VAL A 28 39.61 1.95 12.55
CA VAL A 28 40.08 0.61 12.17
C VAL A 28 39.97 0.49 10.67
N PHE A 29 41.11 0.43 10.00
CA PHE A 29 41.19 0.18 8.56
C PHE A 29 41.14 -1.32 8.26
N THR A 30 40.56 -1.64 7.11
CA THR A 30 40.68 -2.96 6.48
C THR A 30 42.10 -3.22 6.01
N SER A 31 42.44 -4.49 5.72
CA SER A 31 43.80 -4.94 5.35
C SER A 31 44.46 -4.11 4.25
N ASN A 32 43.68 -3.55 3.34
CA ASN A 32 44.18 -2.78 2.20
C ASN A 32 44.17 -1.26 2.45
N GLN A 33 43.93 -0.83 3.70
CA GLN A 33 43.80 0.58 4.13
C GLN A 33 42.75 1.40 3.37
N LYS A 34 41.91 0.75 2.55
CA LYS A 34 40.97 1.41 1.64
C LYS A 34 39.61 1.73 2.27
N TYR A 35 39.21 0.94 3.27
CA TYR A 35 37.92 1.07 3.94
C TYR A 35 38.13 1.12 5.45
N PHE A 36 37.32 1.91 6.14
CA PHE A 36 37.47 2.11 7.58
C PHE A 36 36.16 1.91 8.34
N TYR A 37 36.32 1.72 9.65
CA TYR A 37 35.24 1.80 10.62
C TYR A 37 35.70 2.59 11.86
N ILE A 38 34.82 3.45 12.34
CA ILE A 38 34.94 4.28 13.53
C ILE A 38 33.74 3.94 14.39
N GLY A 39 33.93 3.56 15.65
CA GLY A 39 32.80 3.24 16.53
C GLY A 39 33.10 2.13 17.51
N ASP A 40 32.04 1.62 18.13
CA ASP A 40 32.17 0.60 19.16
C ASP A 40 32.44 -0.78 18.56
N TRP A 41 33.23 -1.55 19.30
CA TRP A 41 33.55 -2.94 19.02
C TRP A 41 33.12 -3.82 20.20
N LYS A 42 32.73 -5.04 19.90
CA LYS A 42 32.48 -6.07 20.90
C LYS A 42 32.89 -7.41 20.32
N ASN A 43 33.80 -8.12 20.98
CA ASN A 43 34.31 -9.43 20.55
C ASN A 43 34.79 -9.43 19.08
N ASN A 44 35.60 -8.44 18.67
CA ASN A 44 36.08 -8.27 17.29
C ASN A 44 35.00 -7.99 16.24
N LEU A 45 33.76 -7.71 16.65
CA LEU A 45 32.66 -7.34 15.75
C LEU A 45 32.25 -5.88 15.98
N LYS A 46 31.80 -5.22 14.91
CA LYS A 46 31.19 -3.88 14.99
C LYS A 46 29.92 -3.97 15.83
N ASN A 47 29.80 -3.10 16.83
CA ASN A 47 28.66 -3.06 17.73
C ASN A 47 28.36 -1.61 18.10
N GLY A 48 27.25 -1.34 18.79
CA GLY A 48 26.92 0.00 19.26
C GLY A 48 26.79 1.01 18.12
N LYS A 49 27.31 2.22 18.31
CA LYS A 49 27.27 3.26 17.28
C LYS A 49 28.54 3.26 16.46
N GLY A 50 28.42 3.49 15.17
CA GLY A 50 29.60 3.60 14.33
C GLY A 50 29.35 4.07 12.91
N ARG A 51 30.42 4.59 12.32
CA ARG A 51 30.51 5.01 10.94
C ARG A 51 31.46 4.09 10.18
N SER A 52 31.05 3.63 8.99
CA SER A 52 31.92 2.89 8.08
C SER A 52 31.92 3.48 6.69
N GLU A 53 33.06 3.45 6.03
CA GLU A 53 33.15 3.61 4.58
C GLU A 53 33.40 2.24 3.94
N SER A 54 32.72 1.96 2.84
CA SER A 54 32.82 0.73 2.07
C SER A 54 33.26 1.01 0.62
N LYS A 55 33.22 0.00 -0.23
CA LYS A 55 33.43 0.15 -1.68
C LYS A 55 32.56 1.28 -2.25
N ASN A 56 33.08 1.95 -3.28
CA ASN A 56 32.39 3.02 -4.03
C ASN A 56 31.99 4.22 -3.15
N HIS A 57 32.77 4.51 -2.11
CA HIS A 57 32.52 5.60 -1.16
C HIS A 57 31.12 5.59 -0.55
N ILE A 58 30.57 4.38 -0.37
CA ILE A 58 29.32 4.19 0.35
C ILE A 58 29.63 4.27 1.84
N MET A 59 29.02 5.25 2.50
CA MET A 59 29.14 5.51 3.91
C MET A 59 27.88 5.04 4.63
N TYR A 60 28.06 4.40 5.77
CA TYR A 60 26.98 4.10 6.70
C TYR A 60 27.33 4.72 8.04
N GLU A 61 26.35 5.38 8.65
CA GLU A 61 26.44 5.92 10.00
C GLU A 61 25.18 5.52 10.76
N GLY A 62 25.32 4.79 11.85
CA GLY A 62 24.17 4.30 12.60
C GLY A 62 24.54 3.24 13.61
N ASP A 63 23.55 2.49 14.06
CA ASP A 63 23.78 1.41 15.01
C ASP A 63 24.27 0.13 14.30
N TRP A 64 25.03 -0.65 15.05
CA TRP A 64 25.65 -1.91 14.64
C TRP A 64 25.39 -2.96 15.69
N LYS A 65 25.19 -4.20 15.24
CA LYS A 65 25.07 -5.36 16.12
C LYS A 65 25.71 -6.55 15.45
N ASP A 66 26.65 -7.18 16.15
CA ASP A 66 27.33 -8.40 15.71
C ASP A 66 27.91 -8.29 14.29
N GLY A 67 28.48 -7.13 13.95
CA GLY A 67 29.09 -6.86 12.64
C GLY A 67 28.12 -6.40 11.55
N LEU A 68 26.82 -6.40 11.81
CA LEU A 68 25.76 -6.03 10.86
C LEU A 68 25.15 -4.68 11.22
N ARG A 69 24.67 -3.96 10.19
CA ARG A 69 23.87 -2.74 10.37
C ARG A 69 22.56 -3.10 11.09
N HIS A 70 22.22 -2.34 12.12
CA HIS A 70 21.02 -2.56 12.91
C HIS A 70 20.52 -1.23 13.48
N GLY A 71 19.29 -1.16 13.97
CA GLY A 71 18.80 0.00 14.71
C GLY A 71 18.46 1.12 13.73
N PHE A 72 18.76 2.35 14.09
CA PHE A 72 18.62 3.47 13.17
C PHE A 72 19.94 3.75 12.45
N GLY A 73 19.88 4.10 11.18
CA GLY A 73 21.08 4.42 10.44
C GLY A 73 20.83 5.09 9.11
N ILE A 74 21.85 5.82 8.68
CA ILE A 74 21.92 6.61 7.47
C ILE A 74 22.94 5.96 6.54
N LEU A 75 22.53 5.70 5.30
CA LEU A 75 23.39 5.27 4.20
C LEU A 75 23.52 6.42 3.22
N SER A 76 24.74 6.80 2.89
CA SER A 76 25.04 7.82 1.90
C SER A 76 26.13 7.36 0.95
N LYS A 77 26.25 8.02 -0.20
CA LYS A 77 27.29 7.78 -1.20
C LYS A 77 27.98 9.10 -1.49
N MET A 78 29.30 9.11 -1.44
CA MET A 78 30.09 10.26 -1.91
C MET A 78 30.37 10.11 -3.40
N GLU A 79 29.98 11.11 -4.18
CA GLU A 79 30.33 11.22 -5.60
C GLU A 79 31.74 11.80 -5.77
N PRO A 80 32.36 11.65 -6.96
CA PRO A 80 33.74 12.11 -7.21
C PRO A 80 33.96 13.62 -7.03
N ASP A 81 32.90 14.42 -7.16
CA ASP A 81 32.88 15.87 -6.94
C ASP A 81 32.87 16.26 -5.45
N GLY A 82 32.76 15.27 -4.55
CA GLY A 82 32.65 15.47 -3.12
C GLY A 82 31.21 15.61 -2.60
N THR A 83 30.22 15.57 -3.49
CA THR A 83 28.81 15.65 -3.12
C THR A 83 28.39 14.38 -2.40
N ILE A 84 27.74 14.52 -1.24
CA ILE A 84 27.21 13.40 -0.46
C ILE A 84 25.73 13.24 -0.80
N ILE A 85 25.38 12.11 -1.42
CA ILE A 85 24.01 11.74 -1.76
C ILE A 85 23.48 10.82 -0.65
N LEU A 86 22.40 11.23 0.00
CA LEU A 86 21.66 10.36 0.91
C LEU A 86 21.01 9.23 0.11
N LEU A 87 21.31 7.97 0.42
CA LEU A 87 20.69 6.80 -0.21
C LEU A 87 19.52 6.27 0.62
N TYR A 88 19.71 6.18 1.94
CA TYR A 88 18.69 5.67 2.84
C TYR A 88 18.81 6.30 4.23
N GLU A 89 17.68 6.57 4.86
CA GLU A 89 17.56 6.99 6.24
C GLU A 89 16.43 6.18 6.88
N GLY A 90 16.70 5.43 7.94
CA GLY A 90 15.63 4.71 8.62
C GLY A 90 16.11 3.52 9.44
N GLY A 91 15.20 2.59 9.66
CA GLY A 91 15.49 1.40 10.44
C GLY A 91 16.27 0.32 9.67
N TRP A 92 17.04 -0.44 10.43
CA TRP A 92 17.91 -1.53 9.98
C TRP A 92 17.75 -2.75 10.87
N ALA A 93 17.73 -3.92 10.26
CA ALA A 93 17.79 -5.19 10.97
C ALA A 93 18.65 -6.17 10.16
N TYR A 94 19.63 -6.79 10.82
CA TYR A 94 20.50 -7.82 10.23
C TYR A 94 21.11 -7.40 8.87
N GLY A 95 21.55 -6.15 8.75
CA GLY A 95 22.19 -5.63 7.55
C GLY A 95 21.24 -5.21 6.42
N LYS A 96 19.91 -5.32 6.62
CA LYS A 96 18.89 -4.98 5.63
C LYS A 96 17.99 -3.84 6.14
N TYR A 97 17.39 -3.10 5.21
CA TYR A 97 16.38 -2.08 5.53
C TYR A 97 15.18 -2.73 6.23
N HIS A 98 14.70 -2.10 7.30
CA HIS A 98 13.62 -2.63 8.14
C HIS A 98 12.87 -1.52 8.88
N GLY A 99 11.56 -1.68 9.08
CA GLY A 99 10.73 -0.66 9.70
C GLY A 99 10.47 0.52 8.76
N PHE A 100 10.18 1.69 9.32
CA PHE A 100 9.96 2.90 8.53
C PHE A 100 11.29 3.51 8.06
N GLY A 101 11.32 4.00 6.84
CA GLY A 101 12.48 4.69 6.29
C GLY A 101 12.21 5.45 5.00
N ARG A 102 13.19 6.25 4.61
CA ARG A 102 13.25 7.05 3.40
C ARG A 102 14.36 6.52 2.52
N LEU A 103 14.03 6.16 1.28
CA LEU A 103 14.94 5.53 0.33
C LEU A 103 15.00 6.37 -0.95
N ASN A 104 16.18 6.89 -1.25
CA ASN A 104 16.51 7.48 -2.54
C ASN A 104 17.08 6.40 -3.45
N LEU A 105 16.37 6.08 -4.53
CA LEU A 105 16.83 5.14 -5.54
C LEU A 105 17.64 5.88 -6.61
N SER A 106 18.66 5.21 -7.16
CA SER A 106 19.58 5.77 -8.18
C SER A 106 18.90 6.30 -9.45
N ASN A 107 17.66 5.91 -9.71
CA ASN A 107 16.93 6.29 -10.92
C ASN A 107 16.08 7.56 -10.72
N GLY A 108 16.31 8.32 -9.65
CA GLY A 108 15.51 9.49 -9.29
C GLY A 108 14.15 9.16 -8.67
N LYS A 109 13.94 7.90 -8.27
CA LYS A 109 12.75 7.51 -7.50
C LYS A 109 13.01 7.75 -6.02
N TYR A 110 12.02 8.25 -5.31
CA TYR A 110 12.06 8.46 -3.87
C TYR A 110 10.93 7.67 -3.22
N TYR A 111 11.23 6.98 -2.13
CA TYR A 111 10.26 6.20 -1.36
C TYR A 111 10.29 6.60 0.10
N GLU A 112 9.12 6.70 0.72
CA GLU A 112 8.96 6.91 2.15
C GLU A 112 7.88 5.96 2.67
N GLY A 113 8.22 5.09 3.62
CA GLY A 113 7.27 4.14 4.15
C GLY A 113 7.91 2.95 4.85
N GLU A 114 7.11 1.90 5.04
CA GLU A 114 7.55 0.68 5.68
C GLU A 114 8.40 -0.20 4.76
N MET A 115 9.34 -0.92 5.38
CA MET A 115 10.28 -1.82 4.71
C MET A 115 10.50 -3.05 5.59
N LYS A 116 10.66 -4.20 4.96
CA LYS A 116 10.91 -5.47 5.65
C LYS A 116 11.90 -6.31 4.86
N ASN A 117 12.98 -6.73 5.52
CA ASN A 117 14.01 -7.58 4.93
C ASN A 117 14.64 -7.00 3.64
N GLY A 118 14.79 -5.68 3.58
CA GLY A 118 15.34 -4.99 2.41
C GLY A 118 14.35 -4.77 1.26
N LEU A 119 13.09 -5.15 1.43
CA LEU A 119 12.02 -4.92 0.46
C LEU A 119 11.04 -3.87 1.00
N ILE A 120 10.43 -3.12 0.09
CA ILE A 120 9.31 -2.24 0.37
C ILE A 120 8.08 -3.09 0.74
N PHE A 121 7.42 -2.73 1.84
CA PHE A 121 6.33 -3.51 2.43
C PHE A 121 5.40 -2.58 3.24
N GLY A 122 4.13 -2.93 3.43
CA GLY A 122 3.23 -2.15 4.29
C GLY A 122 2.75 -0.89 3.59
N ASN A 123 2.52 0.20 4.33
CA ASN A 123 2.08 1.46 3.74
C ASN A 123 3.29 2.32 3.34
N GLY A 124 3.20 3.01 2.20
CA GLY A 124 4.24 3.91 1.77
C GLY A 124 3.93 4.70 0.51
N GLN A 125 4.69 5.77 0.34
CA GLN A 125 4.60 6.72 -0.77
C GLN A 125 5.82 6.59 -1.66
N MET A 126 5.61 6.59 -2.98
CA MET A 126 6.67 6.54 -3.99
C MET A 126 6.49 7.66 -5.00
N TRP A 127 7.52 8.47 -5.16
CA TRP A 127 7.64 9.46 -6.21
C TRP A 127 8.55 8.90 -7.29
N PHE A 128 8.06 8.92 -8.53
CA PHE A 128 8.80 8.46 -9.69
C PHE A 128 9.47 9.64 -10.39
N ASN A 129 10.59 9.38 -11.06
CA ASN A 129 11.38 10.40 -11.75
C ASN A 129 10.61 11.11 -12.89
N ASP A 130 9.59 10.45 -13.44
CA ASP A 130 8.76 11.01 -14.51
C ASP A 130 7.54 11.79 -14.01
N GLY A 131 7.46 12.05 -12.70
CA GLY A 131 6.37 12.78 -12.05
C GLY A 131 5.17 11.92 -11.66
N GLN A 132 5.22 10.60 -11.90
CA GLN A 132 4.21 9.70 -11.36
C GLN A 132 4.33 9.62 -9.83
N PHE A 133 3.22 9.32 -9.17
CA PHE A 133 3.16 9.21 -7.72
C PHE A 133 2.27 8.05 -7.31
N TYR A 134 2.67 7.29 -6.30
CA TYR A 134 1.86 6.26 -5.69
C TYR A 134 1.81 6.43 -4.18
N ASP A 135 0.62 6.35 -3.59
CA ASP A 135 0.40 6.29 -2.16
C ASP A 135 -0.51 5.11 -1.84
N GLY A 136 -0.02 4.12 -1.10
CA GLY A 136 -0.83 2.97 -0.77
C GLY A 136 -0.06 1.83 -0.15
N GLN A 137 -0.65 0.64 -0.23
CA GLN A 137 -0.10 -0.58 0.30
C GLN A 137 0.91 -1.23 -0.65
N TRP A 138 1.89 -1.90 -0.06
CA TRP A 138 3.02 -2.54 -0.74
C TRP A 138 3.31 -3.92 -0.18
N LYS A 139 3.72 -4.83 -1.07
CA LYS A 139 4.20 -6.16 -0.71
C LYS A 139 5.32 -6.58 -1.64
N ASN A 140 6.50 -6.81 -1.09
CA ASN A 140 7.68 -7.27 -1.83
C ASN A 140 8.02 -6.39 -3.05
N ASN A 141 8.06 -5.06 -2.86
CA ASN A 141 8.28 -4.04 -3.92
C ASN A 141 7.17 -3.90 -4.97
N LEU A 142 6.02 -4.56 -4.80
CA LEU A 142 4.87 -4.44 -5.70
C LEU A 142 3.73 -3.71 -4.99
N PHE A 143 2.96 -2.93 -5.76
CA PHE A 143 1.69 -2.37 -5.29
C PHE A 143 0.73 -3.49 -4.95
N CYS A 144 0.03 -3.36 -3.82
CA CYS A 144 -1.00 -4.30 -3.41
C CYS A 144 -2.07 -3.59 -2.58
N GLY A 145 -3.23 -4.22 -2.39
CA GLY A 145 -4.27 -3.68 -1.51
C GLY A 145 -4.80 -2.34 -2.01
N PHE A 146 -5.20 -1.43 -1.13
CA PHE A 146 -5.72 -0.13 -1.57
C PHE A 146 -4.61 0.89 -1.81
N GLY A 147 -4.71 1.64 -2.90
CA GLY A 147 -3.73 2.66 -3.25
C GLY A 147 -4.23 3.67 -4.28
N ILE A 148 -3.59 4.83 -4.27
CA ILE A 148 -3.80 5.95 -5.18
C ILE A 148 -2.57 6.05 -6.08
N PHE A 149 -2.78 6.02 -7.39
CA PHE A 149 -1.72 6.23 -8.38
C PHE A 149 -2.04 7.43 -9.25
N ILE A 150 -1.12 8.38 -9.32
CA ILE A 150 -1.17 9.54 -10.20
C ILE A 150 -0.22 9.28 -11.36
N TYR A 151 -0.77 9.25 -12.56
CA TYR A 151 -0.04 9.05 -13.80
C TYR A 151 0.62 10.36 -14.25
N LYS A 152 1.62 10.24 -15.12
CA LYS A 152 2.37 11.38 -15.68
C LYS A 152 1.47 12.36 -16.44
N ASN A 153 0.39 11.87 -17.05
CA ASN A 153 -0.60 12.70 -17.74
C ASN A 153 -1.59 13.38 -16.78
N GLY A 154 -1.41 13.23 -15.46
CA GLY A 154 -2.32 13.74 -14.44
C GLY A 154 -3.50 12.83 -14.15
N ASN A 155 -3.82 11.83 -14.99
CA ASN A 155 -4.88 10.87 -14.65
C ASN A 155 -4.60 10.23 -13.29
N ARG A 156 -5.66 9.87 -12.58
CA ARG A 156 -5.55 9.28 -11.24
C ARG A 156 -6.33 7.98 -11.18
N TYR A 157 -5.79 6.97 -10.54
CA TYR A 157 -6.51 5.75 -10.19
C TYR A 157 -6.56 5.62 -8.67
N GLU A 158 -7.72 5.29 -8.14
CA GLU A 158 -7.95 5.01 -6.73
C GLU A 158 -8.68 3.68 -6.63
N GLY A 159 -8.08 2.69 -5.98
CA GLY A 159 -8.71 1.38 -5.89
C GLY A 159 -7.80 0.29 -5.38
N GLU A 160 -8.20 -0.95 -5.63
CA GLU A 160 -7.42 -2.12 -5.26
C GLU A 160 -6.30 -2.41 -6.27
N TRP A 161 -5.20 -2.92 -5.76
CA TRP A 161 -3.99 -3.29 -6.47
C TRP A 161 -3.63 -4.73 -6.13
N LYS A 162 -3.16 -5.46 -7.12
CA LYS A 162 -2.65 -6.82 -6.93
C LYS A 162 -1.44 -7.02 -7.83
N GLU A 163 -0.31 -7.36 -7.22
CA GLU A 163 0.95 -7.65 -7.92
C GLU A 163 1.39 -6.53 -8.87
N GLY A 164 1.16 -5.27 -8.47
CA GLY A 164 1.51 -4.09 -9.28
C GLY A 164 0.47 -3.69 -10.33
N LEU A 165 -0.65 -4.42 -10.46
CA LEU A 165 -1.70 -4.15 -11.44
C LEU A 165 -2.99 -3.70 -10.75
N LYS A 166 -3.79 -2.87 -11.43
CA LYS A 166 -5.13 -2.48 -10.96
C LYS A 166 -6.02 -3.72 -10.88
N HIS A 167 -6.73 -3.86 -9.77
CA HIS A 167 -7.57 -5.01 -9.47
C HIS A 167 -8.83 -4.57 -8.71
N GLY A 168 -9.79 -5.47 -8.51
CA GLY A 168 -10.93 -5.25 -7.63
C GLY A 168 -11.75 -4.00 -7.96
N ARG A 169 -12.31 -3.35 -6.95
CA ARG A 169 -13.08 -2.11 -7.13
C ARG A 169 -12.14 -0.91 -7.25
N GLY A 170 -12.41 -0.02 -8.19
CA GLY A 170 -11.63 1.21 -8.34
C GLY A 170 -12.29 2.28 -9.19
N ILE A 171 -11.81 3.51 -9.02
CA ILE A 171 -12.24 4.71 -9.73
C ILE A 171 -11.03 5.26 -10.50
N PHE A 172 -11.21 5.46 -11.79
CA PHE A 172 -10.23 6.09 -12.66
C PHE A 172 -10.70 7.48 -13.07
N TYR A 173 -9.90 8.49 -12.77
CA TYR A 173 -10.15 9.89 -13.06
C TYR A 173 -9.44 10.27 -14.35
N HIS A 174 -10.21 10.51 -15.39
CA HIS A 174 -9.75 11.06 -16.66
C HIS A 174 -9.70 12.58 -16.54
N ILE A 175 -8.59 13.13 -16.05
CA ILE A 175 -8.50 14.57 -15.74
C ILE A 175 -8.64 15.43 -17.00
N HIS A 176 -8.10 14.98 -18.14
CA HIS A 176 -8.20 15.71 -19.39
C HIS A 176 -9.63 15.83 -19.93
N SER A 177 -10.46 14.79 -19.76
CA SER A 177 -11.86 14.81 -20.20
C SER A 177 -12.82 15.30 -19.11
N GLY A 178 -12.39 15.32 -17.84
CA GLY A 178 -13.26 15.62 -16.70
C GLY A 178 -14.25 14.51 -16.41
N GLN A 179 -13.91 13.26 -16.73
CA GLN A 179 -14.77 12.09 -16.52
C GLN A 179 -14.20 11.18 -15.43
N LEU A 180 -15.08 10.52 -14.69
CA LEU A 180 -14.73 9.47 -13.74
C LEU A 180 -15.27 8.13 -14.25
N GLN A 181 -14.45 7.09 -14.13
CA GLN A 181 -14.81 5.72 -14.51
C GLN A 181 -14.75 4.85 -13.25
N SER A 182 -15.91 4.53 -12.68
CA SER A 182 -16.05 3.67 -11.51
C SER A 182 -16.37 2.24 -11.95
N GLY A 183 -15.70 1.23 -11.40
CA GLY A 183 -15.92 -0.14 -11.84
C GLY A 183 -15.04 -1.20 -11.21
N ILE A 184 -15.12 -2.41 -11.78
CA ILE A 184 -14.28 -3.56 -11.43
C ILE A 184 -13.14 -3.70 -12.43
N TRP A 185 -11.91 -3.81 -11.90
CA TRP A 185 -10.67 -3.95 -12.64
C TRP A 185 -10.06 -5.34 -12.45
N LYS A 186 -9.44 -5.87 -13.49
CA LYS A 186 -8.67 -7.11 -13.44
C LYS A 186 -7.43 -6.99 -14.32
N ASN A 187 -6.26 -7.00 -13.69
CA ASN A 187 -4.97 -6.95 -14.36
C ASN A 187 -4.87 -5.75 -15.31
N ASP A 188 -5.18 -4.56 -14.80
CA ASP A 188 -5.25 -3.29 -15.53
C ASP A 188 -6.42 -3.08 -16.50
N TYR A 189 -7.23 -4.11 -16.78
CA TYR A 189 -8.40 -4.00 -17.64
C TYR A 189 -9.68 -3.74 -16.82
N SER A 190 -10.48 -2.74 -17.23
CA SER A 190 -11.83 -2.53 -16.68
C SER A 190 -12.78 -3.57 -17.27
N ILE A 191 -13.40 -4.41 -16.42
CA ILE A 191 -14.37 -5.43 -16.85
C ILE A 191 -15.75 -4.81 -16.98
N CYS A 192 -16.23 -4.19 -15.91
CA CYS A 192 -17.51 -3.51 -15.86
C CYS A 192 -17.30 -2.15 -15.20
N SER A 193 -17.66 -1.07 -15.90
CA SER A 193 -17.50 0.28 -15.38
C SER A 193 -18.59 1.21 -15.87
N THR A 194 -18.99 2.12 -15.01
CA THR A 194 -19.84 3.28 -15.30
C THR A 194 -18.96 4.50 -15.47
N ILE A 195 -19.22 5.30 -16.51
CA ILE A 195 -18.52 6.57 -16.74
C ILE A 195 -19.50 7.69 -16.46
N GLU A 196 -19.08 8.65 -15.65
CA GLU A 196 -19.88 9.82 -15.29
C GLU A 196 -19.04 11.09 -15.50
N ASP A 197 -19.69 12.19 -15.87
CA ASP A 197 -19.03 13.49 -15.92
C ASP A 197 -18.77 13.95 -14.49
N ALA A 198 -17.51 14.23 -14.16
CA ALA A 198 -17.10 14.50 -12.79
C ALA A 198 -17.46 15.94 -12.37
N ALA A 199 -17.87 16.11 -11.12
CA ALA A 199 -18.26 17.42 -10.57
C ALA A 199 -17.14 18.48 -10.61
N PHE A 200 -15.87 18.07 -10.72
CA PHE A 200 -14.73 18.97 -10.87
C PHE A 200 -14.52 19.50 -12.31
N ARG A 201 -15.51 19.34 -13.20
CA ARG A 201 -15.49 19.81 -14.61
C ARG A 201 -15.05 21.27 -14.76
N ALA A 202 -15.29 22.12 -13.77
CA ALA A 202 -14.84 23.53 -13.77
C ALA A 202 -13.31 23.71 -13.87
N CYS A 203 -12.52 22.67 -13.60
CA CYS A 203 -11.05 22.69 -13.70
C CYS A 203 -10.52 21.93 -14.93
N SER A 204 -11.37 21.38 -15.81
CA SER A 204 -10.91 20.69 -17.03
C SER A 204 -10.54 21.69 -18.12
N LEU A 205 -9.36 21.55 -18.73
CA LEU A 205 -8.85 22.46 -19.77
C LEU A 205 -9.72 22.47 -21.04
N GLN A 206 -10.41 21.37 -21.35
CA GLN A 206 -11.28 21.21 -22.50
C GLN A 206 -12.47 20.32 -22.14
N ALA A 207 -13.68 20.70 -22.59
CA ALA A 207 -14.86 19.87 -22.44
C ALA A 207 -14.72 18.58 -23.27
N THR A 208 -15.34 17.49 -22.80
CA THR A 208 -15.43 16.25 -23.58
C THR A 208 -16.03 16.52 -24.95
N LYS A 209 -15.37 16.03 -26.01
CA LYS A 209 -15.86 16.11 -27.39
C LYS A 209 -17.28 15.55 -27.53
N TYR A 210 -17.62 14.57 -26.70
CA TYR A 210 -18.94 13.95 -26.63
C TYR A 210 -19.41 14.00 -25.17
N PRO A 211 -20.25 14.96 -24.77
CA PRO A 211 -20.84 14.97 -23.43
C PRO A 211 -21.75 13.75 -23.29
N ILE A 212 -21.77 13.16 -22.10
CA ILE A 212 -22.71 12.10 -21.78
C ILE A 212 -24.07 12.77 -21.67
N LEU A 213 -24.97 12.50 -22.62
CA LEU A 213 -26.32 13.05 -22.60
C LEU A 213 -27.05 12.51 -21.38
N ASN A 214 -27.76 13.38 -20.65
CA ASN A 214 -28.74 12.93 -19.67
C ASN A 214 -29.82 12.15 -20.44
N ILE A 215 -29.83 10.84 -20.25
CA ILE A 215 -30.90 9.99 -20.77
C ILE A 215 -32.03 10.07 -19.74
N GLU A 216 -32.98 10.95 -20.00
CA GLU A 216 -34.25 11.00 -19.28
C GLU A 216 -35.31 10.26 -20.11
N LEU A 217 -36.22 9.55 -19.45
CA LEU A 217 -37.39 8.99 -20.12
C LEU A 217 -38.26 10.16 -20.58
N GLU A 218 -38.45 10.29 -21.90
CA GLU A 218 -39.19 11.39 -22.53
C GLU A 218 -40.60 11.54 -21.95
N ASP A 219 -41.22 10.42 -21.55
CA ASP A 219 -42.49 10.41 -20.83
C ASP A 219 -42.56 9.24 -19.84
N TRP A 220 -42.00 9.45 -18.64
CA TRP A 220 -42.05 8.42 -17.58
C TRP A 220 -43.49 8.03 -17.25
N VAL A 221 -44.44 8.98 -17.29
CA VAL A 221 -45.85 8.72 -16.96
C VAL A 221 -46.46 7.68 -17.90
N ASN A 222 -46.18 7.76 -19.20
CA ASN A 222 -46.68 6.77 -20.15
C ASN A 222 -46.01 5.40 -19.98
N VAL A 223 -44.70 5.36 -19.71
CA VAL A 223 -43.99 4.09 -19.47
C VAL A 223 -44.52 3.38 -18.21
N TYR A 224 -44.78 4.13 -17.13
CA TYR A 224 -45.37 3.57 -15.91
C TYR A 224 -46.81 3.11 -16.12
N THR A 225 -47.64 3.91 -16.81
CA THR A 225 -49.05 3.54 -17.06
C THR A 225 -49.18 2.36 -18.02
N GLU A 226 -48.29 2.22 -19.01
CA GLU A 226 -48.22 1.03 -19.88
C GLU A 226 -47.81 -0.22 -19.09
N GLN A 227 -46.82 -0.12 -18.20
CA GLN A 227 -46.43 -1.24 -17.33
C GLN A 227 -47.57 -1.64 -16.37
N GLU A 228 -48.25 -0.67 -15.75
CA GLU A 228 -49.41 -0.95 -14.90
C GLU A 228 -50.53 -1.64 -15.69
N GLN A 229 -50.81 -1.21 -16.92
CA GLN A 229 -51.82 -1.86 -17.76
C GLN A 229 -51.43 -3.28 -18.18
N VAL A 230 -50.14 -3.56 -18.42
CA VAL A 230 -49.67 -4.92 -18.72
C VAL A 230 -49.84 -5.83 -17.50
N VAL A 231 -49.43 -5.37 -16.32
CA VAL A 231 -49.60 -6.12 -15.06
C VAL A 231 -51.08 -6.38 -14.77
N LEU A 232 -51.94 -5.37 -14.95
CA LEU A 232 -53.39 -5.52 -14.78
C LEU A 232 -53.99 -6.49 -15.79
N LYS A 233 -53.56 -6.47 -17.06
CA LYS A 233 -54.02 -7.43 -18.07
C LYS A 233 -53.61 -8.86 -17.76
N ASP A 234 -52.43 -9.06 -17.18
CA ASP A 234 -51.97 -10.40 -16.82
C ASP A 234 -52.67 -10.93 -15.55
N LEU A 235 -53.03 -10.05 -14.60
CA LEU A 235 -53.89 -10.40 -13.46
C LEU A 235 -55.31 -10.80 -13.91
N VAL A 236 -55.90 -10.06 -14.85
CA VAL A 236 -57.23 -10.38 -15.40
C VAL A 236 -57.23 -11.70 -16.19
N LYS A 237 -56.15 -12.02 -16.92
CA LYS A 237 -56.01 -13.33 -17.60
C LYS A 237 -55.93 -14.51 -16.62
N THR A 238 -55.26 -14.33 -15.49
CA THR A 238 -55.21 -15.36 -14.43
C THR A 238 -56.61 -15.60 -13.83
N GLU A 239 -57.39 -14.55 -13.58
CA GLU A 239 -58.77 -14.68 -13.08
C GLU A 239 -59.75 -15.28 -14.11
N GLU A 240 -59.56 -15.02 -15.40
CA GLU A 240 -60.37 -15.64 -16.46
C GLU A 240 -60.01 -17.12 -16.70
N SER A 241 -58.76 -17.52 -16.43
CA SER A 241 -58.33 -18.93 -16.51
C SER A 241 -58.85 -19.79 -15.35
N ASP A 242 -59.28 -19.17 -14.24
CA ASP A 242 -59.70 -19.86 -13.02
C ASP A 242 -61.22 -20.14 -12.93
N LYS A 243 -61.99 -19.81 -13.99
CA LYS A 243 -63.45 -20.10 -14.07
C LYS A 243 -63.80 -21.50 -14.58
N ARG A 244 -62.85 -22.43 -14.66
CA ARG A 244 -63.12 -23.86 -14.90
C ARG A 244 -62.72 -24.66 -13.67
N GLY A 245 -63.70 -24.84 -12.79
CA GLY A 245 -63.53 -25.40 -11.46
C GLY A 245 -62.72 -26.69 -11.41
N LYS A 246 -61.74 -26.69 -10.50
CA LYS A 246 -61.27 -27.83 -9.73
C LYS A 246 -60.74 -27.31 -8.37
N GLU A 247 -61.34 -27.74 -7.27
CA GLU A 247 -60.61 -27.90 -6.00
C GLU A 247 -59.65 -29.10 -6.12
N PRO A 248 -58.67 -29.37 -5.21
CA PRO A 248 -58.28 -28.73 -3.94
C PRO A 248 -56.75 -28.40 -3.89
N ILE A 249 -56.13 -27.86 -2.83
CA ILE A 249 -55.55 -28.56 -1.66
C ILE A 249 -54.92 -27.48 -0.75
N TYR A 250 -55.11 -27.61 0.57
CA TYR A 250 -54.44 -26.83 1.60
C TYR A 250 -53.02 -27.31 1.88
N GLU A 251 -52.19 -26.34 2.31
CA GLU A 251 -51.07 -26.44 3.26
C GLU A 251 -49.61 -26.67 2.82
N CYS A 252 -48.76 -26.00 3.61
CA CYS A 252 -47.30 -26.08 3.81
C CYS A 252 -46.43 -25.38 2.76
N GLN A 253 -45.46 -24.52 3.09
CA GLN A 253 -44.84 -24.13 4.36
C GLN A 253 -43.99 -22.88 4.08
N LEU A 254 -44.00 -21.91 5.00
CA LEU A 254 -42.89 -20.99 5.17
C LEU A 254 -41.60 -21.79 5.42
N PRO A 255 -40.45 -21.32 4.91
CA PRO A 255 -39.25 -21.28 5.69
C PRO A 255 -38.95 -19.82 6.04
N LEU A 256 -39.15 -19.50 7.31
CA LEU A 256 -38.30 -18.54 8.01
C LEU A 256 -36.85 -19.02 7.89
N ALA A 257 -36.00 -18.25 7.21
CA ALA A 257 -34.62 -17.95 7.59
C ALA A 257 -33.93 -17.15 6.47
N ASP A 258 -33.67 -15.87 6.77
CA ASP A 258 -32.33 -15.31 6.76
C ASP A 258 -31.53 -15.37 5.44
N TRP A 259 -31.58 -14.26 4.67
CA TRP A 259 -30.42 -13.41 4.32
C TRP A 259 -30.77 -12.43 3.19
N PHE A 260 -31.41 -11.31 3.54
CA PHE A 260 -31.27 -10.06 2.80
C PHE A 260 -31.46 -8.92 3.79
N TYR A 261 -30.40 -8.60 4.55
CA TYR A 261 -30.26 -7.25 5.09
C TYR A 261 -29.96 -6.34 3.89
N GLN A 262 -31.04 -5.85 3.26
CA GLN A 262 -31.01 -4.53 2.65
C GLN A 262 -30.82 -3.54 3.81
N GLU A 263 -29.60 -3.03 3.98
CA GLU A 263 -29.49 -1.70 4.56
C GLU A 263 -30.09 -0.72 3.55
N CYS A 264 -31.36 -0.40 3.76
CA CYS A 264 -31.93 0.86 3.34
C CYS A 264 -31.07 1.99 3.94
N CYS A 265 -30.14 2.53 3.15
CA CYS A 265 -29.62 3.87 3.37
C CYS A 265 -30.76 4.86 3.13
N VAL A 266 -31.56 5.12 4.16
CA VAL A 266 -32.39 6.32 4.24
C VAL A 266 -31.41 7.49 4.39
N GLN A 267 -31.11 8.17 3.29
CA GLN A 267 -30.45 9.47 3.33
C GLN A 267 -31.43 10.50 3.88
N THR A 268 -31.48 10.65 5.20
CA THR A 268 -31.96 11.90 5.79
C THR A 268 -30.85 12.93 5.77
N LYS A 269 -31.04 13.96 4.94
CA LYS A 269 -30.18 15.13 4.80
C LYS A 269 -30.12 15.91 6.13
N MET A 270 -28.98 15.91 6.82
CA MET A 270 -28.65 16.93 7.82
C MET A 270 -27.16 17.30 7.74
N GLY A 271 -26.87 18.44 7.11
CA GLY A 271 -25.68 19.26 7.41
C GLY A 271 -24.31 18.77 6.92
N ASN A 272 -23.47 19.75 6.56
CA ASN A 272 -22.09 19.55 6.10
C ASN A 272 -21.18 19.06 7.22
N LYS A 273 -20.97 17.74 7.35
CA LYS A 273 -19.75 17.07 7.84
C LYS A 273 -20.00 15.56 7.95
N TYR A 274 -19.16 14.75 7.30
CA TYR A 274 -19.06 13.32 7.61
C TYR A 274 -17.76 13.05 8.36
N LYS A 275 -17.89 12.42 9.53
CA LYS A 275 -16.82 11.76 10.29
C LYS A 275 -17.05 10.26 10.15
N PHE A 276 -16.02 9.50 9.78
CA PHE A 276 -16.03 8.04 9.86
C PHE A 276 -14.85 7.59 10.72
N HIS A 277 -15.13 6.86 11.80
CA HIS A 277 -14.14 6.13 12.60
C HIS A 277 -14.34 4.63 12.36
N GLN A 278 -13.24 3.95 12.01
CA GLN A 278 -12.70 2.64 12.50
C GLN A 278 -13.69 1.46 12.71
N GLN A 279 -13.43 0.18 12.42
CA GLN A 279 -12.22 -0.68 12.39
C GLN A 279 -12.75 -2.09 11.97
N LEU A 280 -12.06 -2.99 11.23
CA LEU A 280 -11.19 -4.08 11.74
C LEU A 280 -10.90 -5.11 10.62
N LEU A 281 -9.64 -5.61 10.67
CA LEU A 281 -9.14 -6.98 10.50
C LEU A 281 -9.29 -7.75 9.17
N CYS A 282 -8.13 -8.12 8.61
CA CYS A 282 -7.95 -9.37 7.86
C CYS A 282 -6.77 -10.14 8.47
N ASP A 283 -7.02 -11.40 8.83
CA ASP A 283 -6.03 -12.45 9.03
C ASP A 283 -5.30 -12.81 7.73
#